data_AF-R9C2A0-F1
#
_entry.id   AF-R9C2A0-F1
#
_cell.length_a   1.000
_cell.length_b   1.000
_cell.length_c   1.000
_cell.angle_alpha   90.00
_cell.angle_beta   90.00
_cell.angle_gamma   90.00
#
_symmetry.space_group_name_H-M   'P 1'
#
loop_
_entity.id
_entity.type
_entity.pdbx_description
1 polymer ?
#
loop_
_entity_poly.entity_id
_entity_poly.type
_entity_poly.pdbx_seq_one_letter_code
_entity_poly.pdbx_strand_id
1 'polypeptide(L)'
;FQTINNNLNSEATLKYESEDLSKITLGNNIPIFKPTGEYLESIKSSTILNEENLCKNFGLGYKRIPVRDNFIPAPNEVDDFVNFVNNLDDDAHLLFHCHAGEGRTTMFMAMFQMLKNSSNLSLSTILNDQISVGGIVLTDSMSRGTFLEYFYNYTLENSSSNYKESYSNWLKNKNGLYIEGAPLYENN
;
A
#
# COMPACT_ATOMS: atom_id res chain seq x y z
N PHE A 1 13.49 14.38 7.61
CA PHE A 1 12.15 13.75 7.70
C PHE A 1 12.20 12.69 8.78
N GLN A 2 11.31 12.75 9.76
CA GLN A 2 11.17 11.68 10.75
C GLN A 2 10.13 10.68 10.24
N THR A 3 10.49 9.40 10.18
CA THR A 3 9.54 8.35 9.82
C THR A 3 8.65 8.06 11.03
N ILE A 4 7.40 8.53 10.97
CA ILE A 4 6.37 8.24 11.97
C ILE A 4 5.84 6.83 11.74
N ASN A 5 5.51 6.09 12.82
CA ASN A 5 5.09 4.67 12.79
C ASN A 5 6.15 3.69 12.28
N ASN A 6 7.43 4.07 12.30
CA ASN A 6 8.51 3.15 11.96
C ASN A 6 8.50 1.93 12.90
N ASN A 7 8.73 0.74 12.35
CA ASN A 7 8.73 -0.55 13.07
C ASN A 7 7.39 -0.98 13.68
N LEU A 8 6.29 -0.32 13.33
CA LEU A 8 4.95 -0.81 13.67
C LEU A 8 4.44 -1.77 12.60
N ASN A 9 3.73 -2.82 13.03
CA ASN A 9 2.95 -3.65 12.12
C ASN A 9 1.63 -2.93 11.76
N SER A 10 0.86 -3.54 10.85
CA SER A 10 -0.38 -2.97 10.35
C SER A 10 -1.41 -2.70 11.47
N GLU A 11 -1.60 -3.64 12.40
CA GLU A 11 -2.53 -3.49 13.53
C GLU A 11 -2.13 -2.34 14.47
N ALA A 12 -0.86 -2.31 14.86
CA ALA A 12 -0.32 -1.25 15.72
C ALA A 12 -0.45 0.11 15.04
N THR A 13 -0.12 0.20 13.75
CA THR A 13 -0.23 1.45 12.98
C THR A 13 -1.64 2.02 13.01
N LEU A 14 -2.66 1.19 12.76
CA LEU A 14 -4.07 1.60 12.79
C LEU A 14 -4.54 2.00 14.18
N LYS A 15 -4.06 1.30 15.21
CA LYS A 15 -4.35 1.62 16.61
C LYS A 15 -3.75 2.99 16.99
N TYR A 16 -2.47 3.22 16.70
CA TYR A 16 -1.81 4.50 16.98
C TYR A 16 -2.47 5.66 16.24
N GLU A 17 -2.83 5.48 14.96
CA GLU A 17 -3.57 6.51 14.20
C GLU A 17 -4.90 6.87 14.88
N SER A 18 -5.66 5.87 15.33
CA SER A 18 -6.93 6.07 16.03
C SER A 18 -6.74 6.76 17.38
N GLU A 19 -5.72 6.36 18.14
CA GLU A 19 -5.37 6.99 19.42
C GLU A 19 -4.97 8.45 19.24
N ASP A 20 -4.13 8.77 18.25
CA ASP A 20 -3.70 10.14 17.99
C ASP A 20 -4.86 11.04 17.53
N LEU A 21 -5.73 10.52 16.66
CA LEU A 21 -6.92 11.23 16.23
C LEU A 21 -7.86 11.52 17.40
N SER A 22 -8.00 10.58 18.35
CA SER A 22 -8.87 10.75 19.53
C SER A 22 -8.41 11.84 20.50
N LYS A 23 -7.12 12.22 20.46
CA LYS A 23 -6.55 13.28 21.31
C LYS A 23 -6.91 14.68 20.81
N ILE A 24 -7.47 14.80 19.60
CA ILE A 24 -7.85 16.09 19.02
C ILE A 24 -9.24 16.50 19.51
N THR A 25 -9.30 17.55 20.33
CA THR A 25 -10.56 18.09 20.85
C THR A 25 -11.22 19.05 19.87
N LEU A 26 -12.50 18.83 19.59
CA LEU A 26 -13.32 19.73 18.78
C LEU A 26 -13.37 21.14 19.38
N GLY A 27 -13.31 22.15 18.51
CA GLY A 27 -13.37 23.55 18.94
C GLY A 27 -12.10 24.09 19.60
N ASN A 28 -11.04 23.30 19.75
CA ASN A 28 -9.72 23.80 20.10
C ASN A 28 -8.95 24.26 18.86
N ASN A 29 -7.97 25.15 19.05
CA ASN A 29 -7.01 25.51 18.01
C ASN A 29 -6.03 24.36 17.84
N ILE A 30 -6.00 23.78 16.63
CA ILE A 30 -5.09 22.69 16.26
C ILE A 30 -3.94 23.33 15.48
N PRO A 31 -2.70 23.32 16.00
CA PRO A 31 -1.57 23.88 15.29
C PRO A 31 -1.18 22.97 14.11
N ILE A 32 -1.05 23.58 12.94
CA ILE A 32 -0.59 22.96 11.70
C ILE A 32 0.82 23.46 11.43
N PHE A 33 1.72 22.53 11.10
CA PHE A 33 3.12 22.81 10.81
C PHE A 33 3.44 22.40 9.38
N LYS A 34 4.36 23.14 8.75
CA LYS A 34 4.97 22.73 7.49
C LYS A 34 5.81 21.46 7.70
N PRO A 35 6.13 20.71 6.63
CA PRO A 35 7.08 19.60 6.71
C PRO A 35 8.46 19.99 7.27
N THR A 36 8.85 21.27 7.19
CA THR A 36 10.08 21.81 7.78
C THR A 36 10.02 21.95 9.32
N GLY A 37 8.84 21.77 9.93
CA GLY A 37 8.58 22.00 11.35
C GLY A 37 8.20 23.44 11.69
N GLU A 38 8.21 24.36 10.71
CA GLU A 38 7.73 25.72 10.91
C GLU A 38 6.22 25.73 11.17
N TYR A 39 5.78 26.50 12.16
CA TYR A 39 4.36 26.78 12.36
C TYR A 39 3.77 27.42 11.10
N LEU A 40 2.67 26.86 10.61
CA LEU A 40 1.94 27.38 9.46
C LEU A 40 0.77 28.24 9.94
N GLU A 41 -0.17 27.61 10.64
CA GLU A 41 -1.37 28.25 11.17
C GLU A 41 -2.01 27.39 12.27
N SER A 42 -3.08 27.89 12.89
CA SER A 42 -3.92 27.09 13.78
C SER A 42 -5.32 27.06 13.21
N ILE A 43 -5.87 25.86 13.05
CA ILE A 43 -7.21 25.67 12.54
C ILE A 43 -8.15 25.29 13.68
N LYS A 44 -9.39 25.80 13.62
CA LYS A 44 -10.45 25.37 14.51
C LYS A 44 -11.35 24.40 13.76
N SER A 45 -11.28 23.12 14.12
CA SER A 45 -12.09 22.12 13.43
C SER A 45 -13.49 21.98 14.06
N SER A 46 -14.51 21.92 13.21
CA SER A 46 -15.88 21.53 13.57
C SER A 46 -16.09 20.01 13.48
N THR A 47 -15.16 19.26 12.88
CA THR A 47 -15.30 17.82 12.64
C THR A 47 -13.93 17.14 12.60
N ILE A 48 -13.80 15.99 13.27
CA ILE A 48 -12.61 15.16 13.24
C ILE A 48 -13.02 13.79 12.67
N LEU A 49 -12.40 13.37 11.57
CA LEU A 49 -12.66 12.09 10.92
C LEU A 49 -11.34 11.45 10.55
N ASN A 50 -11.29 10.12 10.62
CA ASN A 50 -10.28 9.37 9.88
C ASN A 50 -10.72 9.27 8.41
N GLU A 51 -9.80 8.81 7.56
CA GLU A 51 -10.06 8.70 6.13
C GLU A 51 -11.19 7.73 5.79
N GLU A 52 -11.30 6.62 6.53
CA GLU A 52 -12.39 5.66 6.37
C GLU A 52 -13.77 6.29 6.54
N ASN A 53 -13.97 7.04 7.63
CA ASN A 53 -15.24 7.69 7.91
C ASN A 53 -15.52 8.83 6.91
N LEU A 54 -14.46 9.53 6.46
CA LEU A 54 -14.60 10.53 5.40
C LEU A 54 -15.08 9.88 4.09
N CYS A 55 -14.46 8.80 3.65
CA CYS A 55 -14.86 8.04 2.46
C CYS A 55 -16.31 7.56 2.56
N LYS A 56 -16.69 6.96 3.71
CA LYS A 56 -18.06 6.50 3.96
C LYS A 56 -19.09 7.63 3.89
N ASN A 57 -18.77 8.83 4.36
CA ASN A 57 -19.65 9.99 4.25
C ASN A 57 -19.93 10.39 2.80
N PHE A 58 -19.03 10.07 1.87
CA PHE A 58 -19.20 10.28 0.43
C PHE A 58 -19.69 9.02 -0.31
N GLY A 59 -20.10 7.98 0.41
CA GLY A 59 -20.60 6.73 -0.19
C GLY A 59 -19.51 5.87 -0.83
N LEU A 60 -18.24 6.09 -0.47
CA LEU A 60 -17.11 5.32 -0.99
C LEU A 60 -16.80 4.13 -0.08
N GLY A 61 -16.48 2.99 -0.69
CA GLY A 61 -15.79 1.90 0.00
C GLY A 61 -14.38 2.32 0.41
N TYR A 62 -13.81 1.68 1.43
CA TYR A 62 -12.48 2.03 1.93
C TYR A 62 -11.69 0.78 2.32
N LYS A 63 -10.41 0.76 1.92
CA LYS A 63 -9.45 -0.27 2.29
C LYS A 63 -8.11 0.38 2.59
N ARG A 64 -7.58 0.15 3.80
CA ARG A 64 -6.26 0.63 4.22
C ARG A 64 -5.24 -0.51 4.20
N ILE A 65 -4.16 -0.32 3.45
CA ILE A 65 -2.97 -1.18 3.48
C ILE A 65 -1.78 -0.32 3.97
N PRO A 66 -1.33 -0.47 5.22
CA PRO A 66 -0.36 0.45 5.83
C PRO A 66 1.09 0.14 5.43
N VAL A 67 1.47 0.51 4.20
CA VAL A 67 2.84 0.32 3.70
C VAL A 67 3.72 1.53 4.00
N ARG A 68 4.89 1.27 4.61
CA ARG A 68 5.90 2.28 4.91
C ARG A 68 6.42 2.96 3.64
N ASP A 69 6.69 4.26 3.74
CA ASP A 69 7.20 5.04 2.61
C ASP A 69 8.57 4.55 2.14
N ASN A 70 8.74 4.38 0.82
CA ASN A 70 9.90 3.78 0.15
C ASN A 70 10.13 2.27 0.38
N PHE A 71 9.21 1.55 1.03
CA PHE A 71 9.31 0.10 1.23
C PHE A 71 8.30 -0.68 0.39
N ILE A 72 8.56 -1.98 0.26
CA ILE A 72 7.61 -2.96 -0.28
C ILE A 72 6.60 -3.37 0.82
N PRO A 73 5.38 -3.82 0.45
CA PRO A 73 4.44 -4.37 1.43
C PRO A 73 5.00 -5.62 2.11
N ALA A 74 4.66 -5.80 3.38
CA ALA A 74 4.91 -7.05 4.08
C ALA A 74 4.05 -8.18 3.51
N PRO A 75 4.45 -9.46 3.61
CA PRO A 75 3.70 -10.57 3.01
C PRO A 75 2.23 -10.65 3.45
N ASN A 76 1.92 -10.32 4.70
CA ASN A 76 0.55 -10.27 5.22
C ASN A 76 -0.27 -9.10 4.62
N GLU A 77 0.37 -8.00 4.26
CA GLU A 77 -0.27 -6.87 3.58
C GLU A 77 -0.56 -7.21 2.11
N VAL A 78 0.31 -8.00 1.48
CA VAL A 78 0.05 -8.56 0.15
C VAL A 78 -1.12 -9.53 0.21
N ASP A 79 -1.17 -10.44 1.18
CA ASP A 79 -2.31 -11.36 1.37
C ASP A 79 -3.62 -10.58 1.55
N ASP A 80 -3.62 -9.54 2.38
CA ASP A 80 -4.79 -8.71 2.63
C ASP A 80 -5.25 -7.97 1.36
N PHE A 81 -4.30 -7.47 0.56
CA PHE A 81 -4.59 -6.85 -0.73
C PHE A 81 -5.15 -7.83 -1.76
N VAL A 82 -4.53 -9.02 -1.90
CA VAL A 82 -5.00 -10.06 -2.83
C VAL A 82 -6.40 -10.51 -2.44
N ASN A 83 -6.64 -10.78 -1.15
CA ASN A 83 -7.96 -11.16 -0.66
C ASN A 83 -9.00 -10.06 -0.92
N PHE A 84 -8.65 -8.79 -0.70
CA PHE A 84 -9.52 -7.67 -1.03
C PHE A 84 -9.89 -7.66 -2.51
N VAL A 85 -8.89 -7.67 -3.41
CA VAL A 85 -9.10 -7.61 -4.87
C VAL A 85 -9.88 -8.82 -5.41
N ASN A 86 -9.65 -10.00 -4.84
CA ASN A 86 -10.30 -11.24 -5.25
C ASN A 86 -11.79 -11.31 -4.86
N ASN A 87 -12.22 -10.50 -3.89
CA ASN A 87 -13.61 -10.40 -3.44
C ASN A 87 -14.30 -9.11 -3.91
N LEU A 88 -13.69 -8.35 -4.82
CA LEU A 88 -14.33 -7.20 -5.45
C LEU A 88 -15.33 -7.66 -6.52
N ASP A 89 -16.42 -6.91 -6.63
CA ASP A 89 -17.33 -7.00 -7.78
C ASP A 89 -16.58 -6.63 -9.07
N ASP A 90 -16.99 -7.23 -10.19
CA ASP A 90 -16.30 -7.05 -11.49
C ASP A 90 -16.36 -5.60 -12.02
N ASP A 91 -17.33 -4.80 -11.57
CA ASP A 91 -17.51 -3.39 -11.91
C ASP A 91 -16.92 -2.42 -10.87
N ALA A 92 -16.21 -2.94 -9.86
CA ALA A 92 -15.59 -2.10 -8.83
C ALA A 92 -14.47 -1.20 -9.42
N HIS A 93 -14.56 0.10 -9.12
CA HIS A 93 -13.52 1.07 -9.45
C HIS A 93 -12.62 1.33 -8.24
N LEU A 94 -11.31 1.10 -8.40
CA LEU A 94 -10.31 1.34 -7.35
C LEU A 94 -9.58 2.66 -7.57
N LEU A 95 -9.57 3.50 -6.53
CA LEU A 95 -8.71 4.67 -6.43
C LEU A 95 -7.54 4.36 -5.49
N PHE A 96 -6.33 4.29 -6.05
CA PHE A 96 -5.11 4.11 -5.27
C PHE A 96 -4.48 5.46 -4.95
N HIS A 97 -4.11 5.68 -3.70
CA HIS A 97 -3.33 6.86 -3.32
C HIS A 97 -2.32 6.53 -2.23
N CYS A 98 -1.30 7.39 -2.12
CA CYS A 98 -0.37 7.45 -1.01
C CYS A 98 -0.18 8.93 -0.64
N HIS A 99 1.00 9.34 -0.19
CA HIS A 99 1.26 10.76 0.03
C HIS A 99 1.45 11.54 -1.28
N ALA A 100 2.32 11.05 -2.18
CA ALA A 100 2.69 11.74 -3.42
C ALA A 100 1.99 11.19 -4.68
N GLY A 101 1.33 10.04 -4.60
CA GLY A 101 0.76 9.37 -5.77
C GLY A 101 1.77 8.64 -6.66
N GLU A 102 3.03 8.50 -6.20
CA GLU A 102 4.12 7.89 -6.96
C GLU A 102 4.37 6.44 -6.50
N GLY A 103 5.49 6.13 -5.84
CA GLY A 103 5.98 4.75 -5.64
C GLY A 103 4.96 3.74 -5.11
N ARG A 104 4.33 3.99 -3.95
CA ARG A 104 3.31 3.06 -3.39
C ARG A 104 2.09 2.96 -4.29
N THR A 105 1.59 4.08 -4.80
CA THR A 105 0.43 4.11 -5.70
C THR A 105 0.69 3.30 -6.96
N THR A 106 1.77 3.61 -7.69
CA THR A 106 2.13 2.90 -8.92
C THR A 106 2.38 1.41 -8.67
N MET A 107 2.99 1.05 -7.54
CA MET A 107 3.23 -0.35 -7.15
C MET A 107 1.92 -1.13 -6.97
N PHE A 108 0.95 -0.59 -6.22
CA PHE A 108 -0.33 -1.26 -6.03
C PHE A 108 -1.19 -1.28 -7.31
N MET A 109 -1.07 -0.27 -8.18
CA MET A 109 -1.70 -0.30 -9.50
C MET A 109 -1.11 -1.41 -10.39
N ALA A 110 0.22 -1.56 -10.41
CA ALA A 110 0.89 -2.67 -11.09
C ALA A 110 0.42 -4.02 -10.53
N MET A 111 0.40 -4.18 -9.20
CA MET A 111 -0.07 -5.41 -8.54
C MET A 111 -1.53 -5.72 -8.91
N PHE A 112 -2.40 -4.72 -8.93
CA PHE A 112 -3.79 -4.89 -9.37
C PHE A 112 -3.89 -5.37 -10.82
N GLN A 113 -3.13 -4.77 -11.74
CA GLN A 113 -3.10 -5.19 -13.13
C GLN A 113 -2.60 -6.63 -13.28
N MET A 114 -1.60 -7.06 -12.49
CA MET A 114 -1.13 -8.45 -12.46
C MET A 114 -2.24 -9.42 -12.01
N LEU A 115 -3.00 -9.07 -10.96
CA LEU A 115 -4.11 -9.90 -10.47
C LEU A 115 -5.25 -10.02 -11.48
N LYS A 116 -5.49 -8.97 -12.28
CA LYS A 116 -6.56 -8.96 -13.30
C LYS A 116 -6.03 -9.25 -14.71
N ASN A 117 -4.82 -9.81 -14.84
CA ASN A 117 -4.14 -10.05 -16.13
C ASN A 117 -4.72 -11.24 -16.92
N SER A 118 -5.94 -11.10 -17.43
CA SER A 118 -6.59 -12.12 -18.27
C SER A 118 -5.96 -12.27 -19.66
N SER A 119 -5.21 -11.27 -20.12
CA SER A 119 -4.59 -11.21 -21.45
C SER A 119 -3.16 -11.74 -21.49
N ASN A 120 -2.66 -12.32 -20.40
CA ASN A 120 -1.29 -12.85 -20.28
C ASN A 120 -0.21 -11.83 -20.67
N LEU A 121 -0.41 -10.56 -20.33
CA LEU A 121 0.59 -9.50 -20.52
C LEU A 121 1.86 -9.84 -19.74
N SER A 122 3.01 -9.55 -20.33
CA SER A 122 4.29 -9.74 -19.65
C SER A 122 4.48 -8.73 -18.50
N LEU A 123 5.33 -9.06 -17.54
CA LEU A 123 5.70 -8.15 -16.45
C LEU A 123 6.19 -6.80 -16.99
N SER A 124 7.07 -6.79 -17.99
CA SER A 124 7.59 -5.54 -18.55
C SER A 124 6.49 -4.71 -19.22
N THR A 125 5.52 -5.34 -19.89
CA THR A 125 4.35 -4.65 -20.44
C THR A 125 3.54 -3.98 -19.34
N ILE A 126 3.18 -4.71 -18.29
CA ILE A 126 2.42 -4.19 -17.15
C ILE A 126 3.14 -2.99 -16.51
N LEU A 127 4.44 -3.10 -16.27
CA LEU A 127 5.21 -2.00 -15.67
C LEU A 127 5.28 -0.77 -16.58
N ASN A 128 5.42 -0.98 -17.90
CA ASN A 128 5.41 0.11 -18.87
C ASN A 128 4.03 0.76 -19.01
N ASP A 129 2.94 -0.01 -18.93
CA ASP A 129 1.57 0.53 -18.93
C ASP A 129 1.40 1.51 -17.77
N GLN A 130 1.88 1.15 -16.56
CA GLN A 130 1.80 2.03 -15.40
C GLN A 130 2.57 3.34 -15.58
N ILE A 131 3.75 3.30 -16.23
CA ILE A 131 4.50 4.52 -16.58
C ILE A 131 3.71 5.37 -17.57
N SER A 132 3.10 4.75 -18.59
CA SER A 132 2.38 5.46 -19.65
C SER A 132 1.16 6.25 -19.14
N VAL A 133 0.57 5.81 -18.02
CA VAL A 133 -0.58 6.46 -17.38
C VAL A 133 -0.19 7.41 -16.24
N GLY A 134 1.10 7.74 -16.11
CA GLY A 134 1.60 8.74 -15.16
C GLY A 134 2.25 8.17 -13.89
N GLY A 135 2.43 6.85 -13.81
CA GLY A 135 3.21 6.22 -12.76
C GLY A 135 4.73 6.39 -12.94
N ILE A 136 5.49 5.87 -11.97
CA ILE A 136 6.96 5.93 -11.99
C ILE A 136 7.60 4.61 -12.40
N VAL A 137 8.90 4.65 -12.73
CA VAL A 137 9.71 3.44 -12.89
C VAL A 137 9.84 2.73 -11.54
N LEU A 138 9.29 1.52 -11.42
CA LEU A 138 9.27 0.76 -10.17
C LEU A 138 10.51 -0.11 -9.93
N THR A 139 11.35 -0.29 -10.95
CA THR A 139 12.53 -1.17 -10.92
C THR A 139 13.84 -0.42 -10.68
N ASP A 140 13.75 0.85 -10.29
CA ASP A 140 14.87 1.68 -9.86
C ASP A 140 15.48 1.19 -8.53
N SER A 141 14.68 0.47 -7.73
CA SER A 141 15.09 -0.23 -6.52
C SER A 141 15.13 -1.74 -6.76
N MET A 142 16.25 -2.37 -6.39
CA MET A 142 16.41 -3.83 -6.46
C MET A 142 15.35 -4.55 -5.63
N SER A 143 15.09 -4.10 -4.40
CA SER A 143 14.08 -4.71 -3.53
C SER A 143 12.67 -4.64 -4.14
N ARG A 144 12.31 -3.50 -4.75
CA ARG A 144 11.00 -3.32 -5.37
C ARG A 144 10.87 -4.13 -6.66
N GLY A 145 11.91 -4.14 -7.49
CA GLY A 145 11.95 -4.97 -8.71
C GLY A 145 11.81 -6.46 -8.39
N THR A 146 12.61 -6.98 -7.47
CA THR A 146 12.53 -8.39 -7.03
C THR A 146 11.15 -8.73 -6.47
N PHE A 147 10.58 -7.85 -5.64
CA PHE A 147 9.22 -8.05 -5.11
C PHE A 147 8.18 -8.17 -6.24
N LEU A 148 8.21 -7.28 -7.24
CA LEU A 148 7.25 -7.29 -8.34
C LEU A 148 7.39 -8.53 -9.23
N GLU A 149 8.62 -9.01 -9.45
CA GLU A 149 8.86 -10.26 -10.15
C GLU A 149 8.26 -11.46 -9.40
N TYR A 150 8.48 -11.52 -8.09
CA TYR A 150 7.92 -12.57 -7.23
C TYR A 150 6.40 -12.53 -7.20
N PHE A 151 5.82 -11.35 -7.04
CA PHE A 151 4.38 -11.18 -7.05
C PHE A 151 3.77 -11.54 -8.40
N TYR A 152 4.41 -11.16 -9.51
CA TYR A 152 3.98 -11.57 -10.84
C TYR A 152 3.99 -13.10 -11.01
N ASN A 153 5.07 -13.77 -10.63
CA ASN A 153 5.14 -15.24 -10.66
C ASN A 153 4.07 -15.90 -9.78
N TYR A 154 3.82 -15.34 -8.60
CA TYR A 154 2.71 -15.77 -7.75
C TYR A 154 1.36 -15.67 -8.48
N THR A 155 1.11 -14.56 -9.20
CA THR A 155 -0.15 -14.41 -9.95
C THR A 155 -0.30 -15.42 -11.08
N LEU A 156 0.79 -15.75 -11.78
CA LEU A 156 0.77 -16.77 -12.83
C LEU A 156 0.44 -18.16 -12.29
N GLU A 157 1.05 -18.52 -11.16
CA GLU A 157 0.86 -19.84 -10.55
C GLU A 157 -0.51 -20.02 -9.87
N ASN A 158 -1.11 -18.93 -9.37
CA ASN A 158 -2.30 -19.00 -8.50
C ASN A 158 -3.59 -18.43 -9.09
N SER A 159 -3.56 -17.79 -10.26
CA SER A 159 -4.75 -17.25 -10.92
C SER A 159 -5.83 -18.33 -11.18
N SER A 160 -5.43 -19.50 -11.66
CA SER A 160 -6.35 -20.62 -11.97
C SER A 160 -7.06 -21.20 -10.75
N SER A 161 -6.46 -21.07 -9.55
CA SER A 161 -7.05 -21.54 -8.30
C SER A 161 -7.88 -20.47 -7.60
N ASN A 162 -8.01 -19.28 -8.20
CA ASN A 162 -8.59 -18.09 -7.60
C ASN A 162 -7.87 -17.68 -6.29
N TYR A 163 -6.53 -17.74 -6.32
CA TYR A 163 -5.66 -17.33 -5.20
C TYR A 163 -5.96 -18.06 -3.88
N LYS A 164 -6.25 -19.37 -3.93
CA LYS A 164 -6.50 -20.19 -2.73
C LYS A 164 -5.27 -20.31 -1.82
N GLU A 165 -4.08 -20.37 -2.39
CA GLU A 165 -2.83 -20.28 -1.63
C GLU A 165 -2.50 -18.80 -1.43
N SER A 166 -2.27 -18.37 -0.19
CA SER A 166 -1.88 -17.00 0.11
C SER A 166 -0.45 -16.71 -0.37
N TYR A 167 -0.16 -15.46 -0.73
CA TYR A 167 1.18 -15.04 -1.15
C TYR A 167 2.22 -15.34 -0.08
N SER A 168 1.92 -15.07 1.19
CA SER A 168 2.83 -15.34 2.30
C SER A 168 3.19 -16.82 2.47
N ASN A 169 2.27 -17.74 2.16
CA ASN A 169 2.52 -19.18 2.23
C ASN A 169 3.24 -19.67 0.97
N TRP A 170 2.81 -19.22 -0.21
CA TRP A 170 3.48 -19.50 -1.48
C TRP A 170 4.96 -19.10 -1.43
N LEU A 171 5.25 -17.93 -0.85
CA LEU A 171 6.61 -17.39 -0.73
C LEU A 171 7.54 -18.30 0.09
N LYS A 172 7.04 -18.97 1.14
CA LYS A 172 7.85 -19.89 1.97
C LYS A 172 8.37 -21.09 1.19
N ASN A 173 7.61 -21.54 0.18
CA ASN A 173 7.95 -22.71 -0.64
C ASN A 173 8.95 -22.40 -1.75
N LYS A 174 9.26 -21.11 -1.98
CA LYS A 174 10.29 -20.65 -2.93
C LYS A 174 11.65 -20.63 -2.22
N ASN A 175 12.17 -21.84 -1.92
CA ASN A 175 13.47 -22.05 -1.28
C ASN A 175 14.58 -21.21 -1.95
N GLY A 176 15.37 -20.51 -1.13
CA GLY A 176 16.54 -19.72 -1.55
C GLY A 176 16.45 -18.22 -1.30
N LEU A 177 15.26 -17.66 -1.06
CA LEU A 177 15.08 -16.21 -0.90
C LEU A 177 14.11 -15.80 0.23
N TYR A 178 13.61 -16.74 1.03
CA TYR A 178 13.03 -16.46 2.35
C TYR A 178 14.13 -16.51 3.41
N ILE A 179 14.69 -15.35 3.75
CA ILE A 179 15.24 -15.15 5.09
C ILE A 179 14.11 -14.52 5.88
N GLU A 180 13.74 -15.11 7.01
CA GLU A 180 12.98 -14.38 8.03
C GLU A 180 13.90 -13.21 8.47
N GLY A 181 13.69 -12.02 7.89
CA GLY A 181 14.67 -10.92 7.89
C GLY A 181 15.33 -10.58 6.54
N ALA A 182 14.75 -10.99 5.39
CA ALA A 182 15.21 -10.54 4.07
C ALA A 182 15.30 -9.01 4.06
N PRO A 183 16.45 -8.45 3.65
CA PRO A 183 16.98 -7.23 4.24
C PRO A 183 16.03 -6.03 4.11
N LEU A 184 15.71 -5.41 5.25
CA LEU A 184 15.49 -3.98 5.28
C LEU A 184 16.81 -3.36 4.79
N TYR A 185 16.80 -2.68 3.65
CA TYR A 185 17.91 -1.80 3.32
C TYR A 185 17.95 -0.68 4.37
N GLU A 186 18.84 -0.83 5.36
CA GLU A 186 19.52 0.27 6.01
C GLU A 186 20.99 0.20 5.61
N ASN A 187 21.42 1.18 4.81
CA ASN A 187 22.73 1.82 4.88
C ASN A 187 22.73 3.03 3.94
N ASN A 188 22.39 4.18 4.52
CA ASN A 188 23.25 5.37 4.55
C ASN A 188 23.20 5.93 5.96
#